data_AF-A0A5N4CCJ4-F1
#
_entry.id   AF-A0A5N4CCJ4-F1
#
_cell.length_a   1.000
_cell.length_b   1.000
_cell.length_c   1.000
_cell.angle_alpha   90.00
_cell.angle_beta   90.00
_cell.angle_gamma   90.00
#
_symmetry.space_group_name_H-M   'P 1'
#
loop_
_entity.id
_entity.type
_entity.pdbx_description
1 polymer ?
#
loop_
_entity_poly.entity_id
_entity_poly.type
_entity_poly.pdbx_seq_one_letter_code
_entity_poly.pdbx_strand_id
1 'polypeptide(L)'
;MESKEFVQKECDQVHIDDVSSDDNGQDLSTYNFGTDGFPAAATSANLCLATGVRGGVDWMRKLAFRYRRVKEIYNTYKNNVGGKTNCVNILVTTTQLIPALAKVLLYGLGIVFPIENIYSATKIGKESCFERIIQRFGRKVVYVVIGDGVEEEQGAKKHAMPFWRVSSHSDLMALHHALELEYL
;
A
#
# COMPACT_ATOMS: atom_id res chain seq x y z
N MET A 1 18.77 -19.13 4.94
CA MET A 1 18.32 -17.96 4.14
C MET A 1 16.79 -17.87 4.15
N GLU A 2 16.07 -18.99 4.07
CA GLU A 2 14.59 -19.08 4.08
C GLU A 2 13.87 -18.47 5.30
N SER A 3 14.42 -18.60 6.52
CA SER A 3 13.70 -18.17 7.74
C SER A 3 13.46 -16.65 7.81
N LYS A 4 14.35 -15.84 7.20
CA LYS A 4 14.19 -14.37 7.15
C LYS A 4 13.13 -13.95 6.13
N GLU A 5 13.06 -14.67 5.01
CA GLU A 5 12.12 -14.39 3.93
C GLU A 5 10.68 -14.72 4.35
N PHE A 6 10.50 -15.78 5.14
CA PHE A 6 9.21 -16.17 5.69
C PHE A 6 8.62 -15.10 6.63
N VAL A 7 9.39 -14.63 7.61
CA VAL A 7 8.95 -13.58 8.55
C VAL A 7 8.67 -12.26 7.83
N GLN A 8 9.47 -11.91 6.82
CA GLN A 8 9.25 -10.70 6.03
C GLN A 8 7.96 -10.76 5.19
N LYS A 9 7.62 -11.94 4.63
CA LYS A 9 6.36 -12.18 3.90
C LYS A 9 5.11 -12.17 4.79
N GLU A 10 5.25 -12.46 6.08
CA GLU A 10 4.14 -12.39 7.06
C GLU A 10 3.89 -10.96 7.53
N CYS A 11 4.94 -10.14 7.67
CA CYS A 11 4.80 -8.72 8.01
C CYS A 11 4.28 -7.86 6.84
N ASP A 12 4.61 -8.19 5.59
CA ASP A 12 4.22 -7.38 4.43
C ASP A 12 2.73 -7.54 4.10
N GLN A 13 2.02 -6.41 4.19
CA GLN A 13 0.58 -6.30 3.92
C GLN A 13 0.33 -5.69 2.54
N VAL A 14 -0.79 -6.06 1.93
CA VAL A 14 -1.22 -5.52 0.63
C VAL A 14 -1.78 -4.11 0.81
N HIS A 15 -2.54 -3.88 1.87
CA HIS A 15 -3.22 -2.63 2.13
C HIS A 15 -3.05 -2.20 3.60
N ILE A 16 -3.09 -0.89 3.87
CA ILE A 16 -2.84 -0.34 5.22
C ILE A 16 -3.85 -0.84 6.27
N ASP A 17 -5.07 -1.17 5.84
CA ASP A 17 -6.15 -1.62 6.73
C ASP A 17 -6.23 -3.15 6.88
N ASP A 18 -5.38 -3.94 6.21
CA ASP A 18 -5.43 -5.42 6.26
C ASP A 18 -5.21 -5.99 7.68
N VAL A 19 -4.59 -5.22 8.57
CA VAL A 19 -4.32 -5.59 9.98
C VAL A 19 -5.18 -4.80 10.98
N SER A 20 -6.12 -3.99 10.50
CA SER A 20 -6.89 -3.08 11.35
C SER A 20 -7.83 -3.82 12.32
N SER A 21 -8.27 -5.03 11.98
CA SER A 21 -9.13 -5.87 12.82
C SER A 21 -8.47 -6.32 14.13
N ASP A 22 -7.14 -6.42 14.13
CA ASP A 22 -6.36 -6.84 15.29
C ASP A 22 -5.97 -5.65 16.19
N ASP A 23 -6.27 -4.42 15.74
CA ASP A 23 -6.05 -3.19 16.49
C ASP A 23 -7.21 -2.94 17.47
N ASN A 24 -6.88 -2.59 18.71
CA ASN A 24 -7.86 -2.26 19.75
C ASN A 24 -8.13 -0.75 19.88
N GLY A 25 -7.51 0.08 19.03
CA GLY A 25 -7.70 1.52 19.01
C GLY A 25 -7.04 2.26 20.19
N GLN A 26 -6.14 1.62 20.94
CA GLN A 26 -5.43 2.30 22.02
C GLN A 26 -4.61 3.48 21.48
N ASP A 27 -4.45 4.53 22.28
CA ASP A 27 -3.55 5.62 21.94
C ASP A 27 -2.09 5.11 21.85
N LEU A 28 -1.39 5.51 20.78
CA LEU A 28 -0.01 5.12 20.51
C LEU A 28 0.98 6.25 20.81
N SER A 29 0.54 7.41 21.30
CA SER A 29 1.41 8.55 21.59
C SER A 29 2.52 8.22 22.60
N THR A 30 2.21 7.39 23.59
CA THR A 30 3.14 6.93 24.63
C THR A 30 3.62 5.50 24.45
N TYR A 31 3.22 4.82 23.36
CA TYR A 31 3.58 3.42 23.12
C TYR A 31 5.03 3.29 22.66
N ASN A 32 5.83 2.49 23.36
CA ASN A 32 7.25 2.31 23.03
C ASN A 32 7.47 1.09 22.12
N PHE A 33 7.50 1.35 20.82
CA PHE A 33 7.79 0.35 19.78
C PHE A 33 9.20 -0.27 19.86
N GLY A 34 10.16 0.35 20.56
CA GLY A 34 11.52 -0.16 20.69
C GLY A 34 11.66 -1.25 21.76
N THR A 35 10.75 -1.29 22.73
CA THR A 35 10.82 -2.19 23.89
C THR A 35 9.63 -3.16 23.97
N ASP A 36 8.72 -3.15 23.00
CA ASP A 36 7.51 -3.97 23.01
C ASP A 36 7.75 -5.46 22.69
N GLY A 37 9.00 -5.85 22.44
CA GLY A 37 9.38 -7.21 22.10
C GLY A 37 8.79 -7.70 20.77
N PHE A 38 8.34 -6.80 19.88
CA PHE A 38 8.01 -7.17 18.52
C PHE A 38 9.31 -7.54 17.79
N PRO A 39 9.41 -8.74 17.19
CA PRO A 39 10.62 -9.14 16.50
C PRO A 39 10.81 -8.22 15.29
N ALA A 40 11.76 -7.28 15.37
CA ALA A 40 12.35 -6.70 14.17
C ALA A 40 12.90 -7.86 13.34
N ALA A 41 12.80 -7.80 12.02
CA ALA A 41 13.47 -8.75 11.14
C ALA A 41 15.00 -8.64 11.32
N ALA A 42 15.52 -9.18 12.42
CA ALA A 42 16.91 -9.11 12.83
C ALA A 42 17.40 -10.54 13.03
N THR A 43 18.30 -10.92 12.11
CA THR A 43 19.44 -11.80 12.30
C THR A 43 19.41 -12.77 13.49
N SER A 44 19.42 -14.05 13.14
CA SER A 44 19.84 -15.21 13.96
C SER A 44 18.79 -15.88 14.85
N ALA A 45 18.21 -16.95 14.29
CA ALA A 45 18.31 -18.32 14.79
C ALA A 45 17.98 -18.67 16.26
N ASN A 46 17.23 -17.85 17.00
CA ASN A 46 16.66 -18.26 18.30
C ASN A 46 15.13 -18.09 18.37
N LEU A 47 14.43 -18.59 17.34
CA LEU A 47 12.98 -18.48 17.14
C LEU A 47 12.14 -19.40 18.05
N CYS A 48 12.51 -19.69 19.29
CA CYS A 48 11.63 -20.50 20.14
C CYS A 48 11.68 -20.31 21.66
N LEU A 49 12.52 -19.45 22.24
CA LEU A 49 12.63 -19.44 23.72
C LEU A 49 12.90 -18.10 24.44
N ALA A 50 12.62 -16.94 23.82
CA ALA A 50 12.62 -15.68 24.56
C ALA A 50 11.20 -15.26 24.96
N THR A 51 10.81 -15.63 26.18
CA THR A 51 9.78 -15.05 27.05
C THR A 51 8.70 -14.15 26.40
N GLY A 52 7.49 -14.72 26.23
CA GLY A 52 6.26 -13.96 26.48
C GLY A 52 5.32 -13.64 25.32
N VAL A 53 5.65 -13.87 24.05
CA VAL A 53 4.66 -13.74 22.97
C VAL A 53 4.05 -15.11 22.69
N ARG A 54 3.03 -15.49 23.47
CA ARG A 54 2.19 -16.64 23.09
C ARG A 54 1.30 -16.22 21.93
N GLY A 55 1.55 -16.79 20.76
CA GLY A 55 0.51 -16.94 19.73
C GLY A 55 0.31 -15.74 18.80
N GLY A 56 -0.15 -16.04 17.59
CA GLY A 56 -0.32 -15.08 16.50
C GLY A 56 -1.15 -13.84 16.84
N VAL A 57 -2.08 -13.91 17.80
CA VAL A 57 -2.97 -12.78 18.15
C VAL A 57 -2.21 -11.58 18.74
N ASP A 58 -1.30 -11.79 19.69
CA ASP A 58 -0.52 -10.69 20.28
C ASP A 58 0.47 -10.10 19.27
N TRP A 59 1.02 -10.95 18.40
CA TRP A 59 1.88 -10.51 17.32
C TRP A 59 1.11 -9.67 16.29
N MET A 60 -0.07 -10.14 15.85
CA MET A 60 -0.95 -9.42 14.90
C MET A 60 -1.38 -8.07 15.46
N ARG A 61 -1.70 -8.01 16.75
CA ARG A 61 -2.01 -6.74 17.43
C ARG A 61 -0.86 -5.75 17.38
N LYS A 62 0.37 -6.18 17.68
CA LYS A 62 1.56 -5.32 17.60
C LYS A 62 1.87 -4.89 16.17
N LEU A 63 1.66 -5.78 15.19
CA LEU A 63 1.75 -5.45 13.77
C LEU A 63 0.73 -4.36 13.41
N ALA A 64 -0.53 -4.52 13.83
CA ALA A 64 -1.59 -3.55 13.63
C ALA A 64 -1.22 -2.16 14.18
N PHE A 65 -0.67 -2.08 15.39
CA PHE A 65 -0.18 -0.82 15.96
C PHE A 65 0.88 -0.13 15.09
N ARG A 66 1.80 -0.90 14.52
CA ARG A 66 2.84 -0.35 13.64
C ARG A 66 2.23 0.21 12.35
N TYR A 67 1.28 -0.50 11.75
CA TYR A 67 0.57 -0.04 10.56
C TYR A 67 -0.30 1.20 10.84
N ARG A 68 -1.02 1.24 11.96
CA ARG A 68 -1.74 2.45 12.38
C ARG A 68 -0.80 3.63 12.62
N ARG A 69 0.35 3.40 13.26
CA ARG A 69 1.35 4.45 13.47
C ARG A 69 1.90 4.99 12.15
N VAL A 70 2.13 4.12 11.17
CA VAL A 70 2.53 4.54 9.80
C VAL A 70 1.43 5.38 9.15
N LYS A 71 0.16 4.98 9.30
CA LYS A 71 -1.00 5.74 8.82
C LYS A 71 -1.07 7.15 9.41
N GLU A 72 -0.87 7.28 10.73
CA GLU A 72 -0.81 8.58 11.41
C GLU A 72 0.34 9.45 10.89
N ILE A 73 1.55 8.89 10.77
CA ILE A 73 2.73 9.60 10.26
C ILE A 73 2.46 10.10 8.83
N TYR A 74 1.98 9.23 7.94
CA TYR A 74 1.67 9.60 6.58
C TYR A 74 0.64 10.74 6.50
N ASN A 75 -0.44 10.63 7.27
CA ASN A 75 -1.48 11.66 7.32
C ASN A 75 -1.00 12.98 7.93
N THR A 76 0.00 12.94 8.80
CA THR A 76 0.63 14.13 9.38
C THR A 76 1.51 14.85 8.36
N TYR A 77 2.25 14.10 7.53
CA TYR A 77 3.21 14.66 6.58
C TYR A 77 2.67 14.85 5.15
N LYS A 78 1.47 14.34 4.83
CA LYS A 78 0.81 14.69 3.56
C LYS A 78 0.33 16.14 3.62
N ASN A 79 0.83 17.00 2.74
CA ASN A 79 0.35 18.37 2.65
C ASN A 79 -1.12 18.39 2.19
N ASN A 80 -1.98 19.16 2.84
CA ASN A 80 -3.42 19.17 2.53
C ASN A 80 -3.72 20.19 1.41
N VAL A 81 -3.96 19.71 0.19
CA VAL A 81 -4.58 20.48 -0.89
C VAL A 81 -5.62 19.57 -1.56
N GLY A 82 -6.89 19.98 -1.53
CA GLY A 82 -8.00 19.22 -2.10
C GLY A 82 -7.94 19.19 -3.63
N GLY A 83 -8.08 17.99 -4.21
CA GLY A 83 -8.21 17.77 -5.65
C GLY A 83 -9.65 17.49 -6.09
N LYS A 84 -9.92 17.72 -7.38
CA LYS A 84 -11.22 17.65 -8.09
C LYS A 84 -12.17 16.53 -7.60
N THR A 85 -13.46 16.82 -7.53
CA THR A 85 -14.48 16.05 -6.79
C THR A 85 -14.95 14.73 -7.42
N ASN A 86 -14.46 14.33 -8.60
CA ASN A 86 -14.98 13.15 -9.32
C ASN A 86 -13.91 12.12 -9.78
N CYS A 87 -12.61 12.37 -9.56
CA CYS A 87 -11.54 11.46 -9.95
C CYS A 87 -10.79 10.97 -8.71
N VAL A 88 -10.44 9.68 -8.67
CA VAL A 88 -9.73 9.07 -7.55
C VAL A 88 -8.41 8.49 -8.05
N ASN A 89 -7.30 8.92 -7.45
CA ASN A 89 -5.99 8.37 -7.75
C ASN A 89 -5.72 7.16 -6.84
N ILE A 90 -5.30 6.05 -7.45
CA ILE A 90 -4.94 4.79 -6.78
C ILE A 90 -3.55 4.38 -7.26
N LEU A 91 -2.67 4.02 -6.33
CA LEU A 91 -1.33 3.52 -6.61
C LEU A 91 -1.28 2.02 -6.37
N VAL A 92 -0.88 1.26 -7.38
CA VAL A 92 -0.56 -0.18 -7.27
C VAL A 92 0.92 -0.36 -7.59
N THR A 93 1.69 -0.93 -6.66
CA THR A 93 3.15 -1.07 -6.82
C THR A 93 3.66 -2.43 -6.38
N THR A 94 4.73 -2.94 -7.00
CA THR A 94 5.39 -4.20 -6.62
C THR A 94 6.37 -4.06 -5.45
N THR A 95 6.49 -2.84 -4.90
CA THR A 95 7.29 -2.59 -3.69
C THR A 95 6.49 -2.91 -2.43
N GLN A 96 7.14 -3.48 -1.41
CA GLN A 96 6.56 -3.68 -0.08
C GLN A 96 5.90 -2.39 0.42
N LEU A 97 4.81 -2.52 1.18
CA LEU A 97 3.93 -1.38 1.48
C LEU A 97 4.65 -0.26 2.24
N ILE A 98 5.45 -0.59 3.26
CA ILE A 98 6.16 0.43 4.06
C ILE A 98 7.19 1.21 3.21
N PRO A 99 8.10 0.57 2.45
CA PRO A 99 8.96 1.30 1.52
C PRO A 99 8.20 2.04 0.41
N ALA A 100 7.05 1.55 -0.04
CA ALA A 100 6.21 2.27 -1.01
C ALA A 100 5.70 3.60 -0.44
N LEU A 101 5.17 3.59 0.78
CA LEU A 101 4.70 4.79 1.48
C LEU A 101 5.83 5.80 1.70
N ALA A 102 7.03 5.32 2.06
CA ALA A 102 8.21 6.17 2.20
C ALA A 102 8.56 6.87 0.87
N LYS A 103 8.54 6.14 -0.26
CA LYS A 103 8.75 6.75 -1.58
C LYS A 103 7.70 7.82 -1.88
N VAL A 104 6.42 7.53 -1.65
CA VAL A 104 5.33 8.49 -1.91
C VAL A 104 5.53 9.79 -1.14
N LEU A 105 5.94 9.74 0.13
CA LEU A 105 6.26 10.93 0.92
C LEU A 105 7.51 11.66 0.40
N LEU A 106 8.60 10.93 0.13
CA LEU A 106 9.88 11.52 -0.33
C LEU A 106 9.75 12.22 -1.69
N TYR A 107 8.92 11.70 -2.59
CA TYR A 107 8.63 12.33 -3.89
C TYR A 107 7.51 13.39 -3.81
N GLY A 108 6.99 13.70 -2.61
CA GLY A 108 5.93 14.71 -2.44
C GLY A 108 4.56 14.30 -2.99
N LEU A 109 4.36 13.01 -3.29
CA LEU A 109 3.13 12.46 -3.88
C LEU A 109 2.03 12.18 -2.84
N GLY A 110 2.32 12.37 -1.54
CA GLY A 110 1.39 12.08 -0.46
C GLY A 110 0.08 12.87 -0.51
N ILE A 111 0.09 14.02 -1.18
CA ILE A 111 -1.09 14.86 -1.40
C ILE A 111 -2.03 14.27 -2.47
N VAL A 112 -1.46 13.52 -3.42
CA VAL A 112 -2.15 12.98 -4.61
C VAL A 112 -2.74 11.60 -4.31
N PHE A 113 -2.04 10.81 -3.49
CA PHE A 113 -2.45 9.46 -3.12
C PHE A 113 -2.81 9.40 -1.64
N PRO A 114 -4.10 9.42 -1.27
CA PRO A 114 -4.51 9.05 0.08
C PRO A 114 -3.93 7.68 0.45
N ILE A 115 -3.57 7.47 1.72
CA ILE A 115 -2.92 6.23 2.13
C ILE A 115 -3.79 5.00 1.89
N GLU A 116 -5.10 5.15 2.06
CA GLU A 116 -6.10 4.14 1.73
C GLU A 116 -6.16 3.81 0.24
N ASN A 117 -5.53 4.58 -0.65
CA ASN A 117 -5.53 4.30 -2.08
C ASN A 117 -4.18 3.72 -2.56
N ILE A 118 -3.36 3.21 -1.65
CA ILE A 118 -2.05 2.62 -1.97
C ILE A 118 -2.09 1.12 -1.70
N TYR A 119 -1.80 0.33 -2.74
CA TYR A 119 -1.83 -1.13 -2.72
C TYR A 119 -0.45 -1.70 -3.09
N SER A 120 0.06 -2.61 -2.24
CA SER A 120 1.26 -3.41 -2.50
C SER A 120 0.89 -4.72 -3.20
N ALA A 121 1.36 -4.87 -4.43
CA ALA A 121 1.25 -6.07 -5.24
C ALA A 121 2.34 -7.11 -4.94
N THR A 122 3.29 -6.84 -4.03
CA THR A 122 4.44 -7.73 -3.79
C THR A 122 4.04 -9.17 -3.47
N LYS A 123 2.92 -9.36 -2.76
CA LYS A 123 2.45 -10.69 -2.33
C LYS A 123 1.40 -11.32 -3.24
N ILE A 124 0.47 -10.51 -3.76
CA ILE A 124 -0.70 -11.01 -4.48
C ILE A 124 -0.69 -10.71 -5.99
N GLY A 125 0.27 -9.92 -6.48
CA GLY A 125 0.34 -9.47 -7.86
C GLY A 125 -0.62 -8.31 -8.18
N LYS A 126 -0.37 -7.59 -9.28
CA LYS A 126 -1.17 -6.40 -9.65
C LYS A 126 -2.62 -6.76 -9.99
N GLU A 127 -2.84 -7.92 -10.61
CA GLU A 127 -4.17 -8.38 -11.00
C GLU A 127 -5.11 -8.52 -9.78
N SER A 128 -4.66 -9.21 -8.73
CA SER A 128 -5.46 -9.34 -7.50
C SER A 128 -5.64 -8.02 -6.76
N CYS A 129 -4.71 -7.07 -6.89
CA CYS A 129 -4.93 -5.70 -6.42
C CYS A 129 -6.08 -5.02 -7.19
N PHE A 130 -6.14 -5.18 -8.52
CA PHE A 130 -7.23 -4.64 -9.34
C PHE A 130 -8.59 -5.22 -8.93
N GLU A 131 -8.67 -6.52 -8.66
CA GLU A 131 -9.91 -7.13 -8.16
C GLU A 131 -10.37 -6.51 -6.84
N ARG A 132 -9.46 -6.33 -5.88
CA ARG A 132 -9.75 -5.67 -4.59
C ARG A 132 -10.22 -4.23 -4.78
N ILE A 133 -9.60 -3.49 -5.70
CA ILE A 133 -9.99 -2.12 -6.03
C ILE A 133 -11.41 -2.10 -6.62
N ILE A 134 -11.71 -2.99 -7.57
CA ILE A 134 -13.04 -3.10 -8.18
C ILE A 134 -14.11 -3.46 -7.15
N GLN A 135 -13.79 -4.35 -6.20
CA GLN A 135 -14.69 -4.69 -5.10
C GLN A 135 -14.98 -3.49 -4.19
N ARG A 136 -13.98 -2.63 -3.96
CA ARG A 136 -14.11 -1.45 -3.09
C ARG A 136 -14.89 -0.32 -3.73
N PHE A 137 -14.59 0.05 -4.98
CA PHE A 137 -15.20 1.20 -5.65
C PHE A 137 -16.43 0.83 -6.50
N GLY A 138 -16.67 -0.47 -6.71
CA GLY A 138 -17.83 -0.99 -7.44
C GLY A 138 -17.63 -1.02 -8.96
N ARG A 139 -18.64 -1.49 -9.69
CA ARG A 139 -18.55 -1.68 -11.16
C ARG A 139 -19.12 -0.52 -11.98
N LYS A 140 -19.72 0.47 -11.33
CA LYS A 140 -20.34 1.66 -11.97
C LYS A 140 -19.36 2.84 -12.05
N VAL A 141 -18.08 2.55 -12.24
CA VAL A 141 -17.02 3.54 -12.41
C VAL A 141 -16.12 3.11 -13.56
N VAL A 142 -15.47 4.07 -14.20
CA VAL A 142 -14.49 3.80 -15.26
C VAL A 142 -13.13 3.68 -14.62
N TYR A 143 -12.48 2.55 -14.82
CA TYR A 143 -11.11 2.31 -14.35
C TYR A 143 -10.16 2.51 -15.53
N VAL A 144 -9.21 3.44 -15.38
CA VAL A 144 -8.13 3.64 -16.34
C VAL A 144 -6.83 3.20 -15.69
N VAL A 145 -6.15 2.22 -16.28
CA VAL A 145 -4.87 1.71 -15.79
C VAL A 145 -3.75 2.44 -16.52
N ILE A 146 -2.81 3.01 -15.78
CA ILE A 146 -1.67 3.76 -16.31
C ILE A 146 -0.39 3.08 -15.83
N GLY A 147 0.53 2.78 -16.73
CA GLY A 147 1.81 2.17 -16.36
C GLY A 147 2.71 1.87 -17.55
N ASP A 148 3.93 1.44 -17.26
CA ASP A 148 4.98 1.13 -18.24
C ASP A 148 5.20 -0.39 -18.41
N GLY A 149 4.82 -1.17 -17.40
CA GLY A 149 5.06 -2.60 -17.33
C GLY A 149 4.01 -3.47 -18.03
N VAL A 150 4.41 -4.70 -18.33
CA VAL A 150 3.53 -5.70 -18.95
C VAL A 150 2.52 -6.30 -17.97
N GLU A 151 2.83 -6.31 -16.66
CA GLU A 151 2.01 -6.94 -15.64
C GLU A 151 0.68 -6.17 -15.45
N GLU A 152 0.75 -4.85 -15.37
CA GLU A 152 -0.40 -3.95 -15.31
C GLU A 152 -1.22 -3.97 -16.60
N GLU A 153 -0.57 -4.07 -17.76
CA GLU A 153 -1.29 -4.14 -19.04
C GLU A 153 -2.09 -5.44 -19.16
N GLN A 154 -1.49 -6.56 -18.76
CA GLN A 154 -2.17 -7.86 -18.76
C GLN A 154 -3.35 -7.86 -17.78
N GLY A 155 -3.15 -7.34 -16.56
CA GLY A 155 -4.23 -7.18 -15.59
C GLY A 155 -5.35 -6.26 -16.08
N ALA A 156 -5.01 -5.15 -16.74
CA ALA A 156 -5.98 -4.23 -17.32
C ALA A 156 -6.85 -4.91 -18.38
N LYS A 157 -6.21 -5.63 -19.32
CA LYS A 157 -6.91 -6.40 -20.37
C LYS A 157 -7.87 -7.43 -19.81
N LYS A 158 -7.46 -8.15 -18.76
CA LYS A 158 -8.29 -9.20 -18.15
C LYS A 158 -9.59 -8.66 -17.55
N HIS A 159 -9.57 -7.45 -17.02
CA HIS A 159 -10.75 -6.78 -16.46
C HIS A 159 -11.43 -5.81 -17.44
N ALA A 160 -11.05 -5.83 -18.72
CA ALA A 160 -11.54 -4.92 -19.76
C ALA A 160 -11.40 -3.42 -19.38
N MET A 161 -10.33 -3.08 -18.65
CA MET A 161 -10.00 -1.71 -18.28
C MET A 161 -9.11 -1.09 -19.38
N PRO A 162 -9.41 0.13 -19.86
CA PRO A 162 -8.50 0.89 -20.71
C PRO A 162 -7.09 0.98 -20.09
N PHE A 163 -6.07 0.77 -20.93
CA PHE A 163 -4.67 0.84 -20.51
C PHE A 163 -3.94 1.97 -21.25
N TRP A 164 -3.39 2.92 -20.48
CA TRP A 164 -2.54 3.99 -20.98
C TRP A 164 -1.07 3.64 -20.71
N ARG A 165 -0.38 3.18 -21.76
CA ARG A 165 1.05 2.86 -21.66
C ARG A 165 1.88 4.13 -21.57
N VAL A 166 2.78 4.20 -20.61
CA VAL A 166 3.77 5.27 -20.48
C VAL A 166 5.15 4.68 -20.78
N SER A 167 5.81 5.13 -21.84
CA SER A 167 7.17 4.69 -22.18
C SER A 167 8.14 5.87 -22.32
N SER A 168 7.61 7.10 -22.35
CA SER A 168 8.37 8.32 -22.59
C SER A 168 7.71 9.53 -21.94
N HIS A 169 8.44 10.65 -21.86
CA HIS A 169 7.90 11.92 -21.36
C HIS A 169 6.73 12.45 -22.21
N SER A 170 6.74 12.19 -23.53
CA SER A 170 5.64 12.59 -24.42
C SER A 170 4.31 11.91 -24.06
N ASP A 171 4.34 10.68 -23.56
CA ASP A 171 3.12 9.94 -23.18
C ASP A 171 2.46 10.57 -21.93
N LEU A 172 3.27 11.10 -21.02
CA LEU A 172 2.79 11.84 -19.84
C LEU A 172 2.18 13.19 -20.23
N MET A 173 2.79 13.88 -21.20
CA MET A 173 2.23 15.13 -21.73
C MET A 173 0.90 14.88 -22.45
N ALA A 174 0.79 13.80 -23.22
CA ALA A 174 -0.45 13.39 -23.87
C ALA A 174 -1.54 13.03 -22.84
N LEU A 175 -1.18 12.32 -21.76
CA LEU A 175 -2.09 12.01 -20.67
C LEU A 175 -2.59 13.29 -19.96
N HIS A 176 -1.68 14.22 -19.66
CA HIS A 176 -2.03 15.51 -19.06
C HIS A 176 -3.05 16.26 -19.92
N HIS A 177 -2.81 16.33 -21.22
CA HIS A 177 -3.71 16.98 -22.16
C HIS A 177 -5.09 16.29 -22.23
N ALA A 178 -5.13 14.96 -22.22
CA ALA A 178 -6.39 14.21 -22.20
C ALA A 178 -7.21 14.48 -20.93
N LEU A 179 -6.56 14.59 -19.77
CA LEU A 179 -7.19 14.93 -18.49
C LEU A 179 -7.71 16.37 -18.44
N GLU A 180 -7.03 17.32 -19.09
CA GLU A 180 -7.49 18.70 -19.20
C GLU A 180 -8.76 18.83 -20.05
N LEU A 181 -8.89 18.00 -21.08
CA LEU A 181 -10.02 17.99 -22.02
C LEU A 181 -11.16 17.05 -21.60
N GLU A 182 -11.06 16.42 -20.41
CA GLU A 182 -12.05 15.47 -19.88
C GLU A 182 -12.34 14.29 -20.83
N TYR A 183 -11.33 13.85 -21.58
CA TYR A 183 -11.44 12.68 -22.47
C TYR A 183 -11.26 11.34 -21.74
N LEU A 184 -11.01 11.37 -20.43
CA LEU A 184 -10.81 10.21 -19.55
C LEU A 184 -11.74 10.26 -18.34
#